data_AF-A0A7K0TDH2-F1
#
_entry.id   AF-A0A7K0TDH2-F1
#
_cell.length_a   1.000
_cell.length_b   1.000
_cell.length_c   1.000
_cell.angle_alpha   90.00
_cell.angle_beta   90.00
_cell.angle_gamma   90.00
#
_symmetry.space_group_name_H-M   'P 1'
#
loop_
_entity.id
_entity.type
_entity.pdbx_description
1 polymer ?
#
loop_
_entity_poly.entity_id
_entity_poly.type
_entity_poly.pdbx_seq_one_letter_code
_entity_poly.pdbx_strand_id
1 'polypeptide(L)'
;MRKAIAAALCAIFLSPLTAIAMGSGDKFSDAQTGVTYTVYKPSYTLGLTASKFQLITCGMGSEQWIYVKYGGTKRYLEIMQTMAGVKCSDPGLSKYLKTLPINGVKAKLYVYCDPSKPASYKRCGTEDIGRLGGYLIFTNKAAKNLKRTEIQVQAIGGITYAQLLTVAKSLKTVTASGKMPQALPPVMIDPAMTSEVSVRLGNSVVFTVTDPDKWSVTLVDMDIAVFIPGGDQGTYTTNPAVKALKVGTTTLHVTHGSDVFEIQLTVTS
;
A
#
# COMPACT_ATOMS: atom_id res chain seq x y z
N MET A 1 49.17 -36.48 -8.37
CA MET A 1 48.97 -35.60 -7.20
C MET A 1 48.71 -34.19 -7.69
N ARG A 2 47.53 -33.64 -7.37
CA ARG A 2 47.01 -32.34 -7.80
C ARG A 2 47.65 -31.21 -6.96
N LYS A 3 48.00 -30.07 -7.57
CA LYS A 3 48.06 -28.77 -6.87
C LYS A 3 47.39 -27.71 -7.75
N ALA A 4 46.50 -26.97 -7.10
CA ALA A 4 45.39 -26.23 -7.68
C ALA A 4 45.78 -24.80 -8.05
N ILE A 5 45.16 -24.31 -9.12
CA ILE A 5 45.16 -22.90 -9.53
C ILE A 5 44.06 -22.21 -8.72
N ALA A 6 44.43 -21.19 -7.94
CA ALA A 6 43.49 -20.36 -7.20
C ALA A 6 42.86 -19.31 -8.15
N ALA A 7 41.57 -19.44 -8.41
CA ALA A 7 40.78 -18.41 -9.08
C ALA A 7 40.29 -17.40 -8.03
N ALA A 8 40.63 -16.12 -8.23
CA ALA A 8 40.13 -15.02 -7.42
C ALA A 8 38.65 -14.75 -7.76
N LEU A 9 37.75 -15.09 -6.83
CA LEU A 9 36.33 -14.70 -6.89
C LEU A 9 36.20 -13.25 -6.39
N CYS A 10 35.98 -12.30 -7.31
CA CYS A 10 35.49 -10.97 -6.96
C CYS A 10 34.00 -11.08 -6.58
N ALA A 11 33.71 -11.09 -5.28
CA ALA A 11 32.36 -10.95 -4.76
C ALA A 11 31.89 -9.50 -4.93
N ILE A 12 31.11 -9.24 -5.98
CA ILE A 12 30.40 -7.97 -6.16
C ILE A 12 29.22 -7.98 -5.17
N PHE A 13 29.32 -7.18 -4.11
CA PHE A 13 28.21 -6.87 -3.22
C PHE A 13 27.14 -6.09 -4.02
N LEU A 14 26.12 -6.79 -4.49
CA LEU A 14 24.87 -6.18 -4.95
C LEU A 14 24.10 -5.69 -3.72
N SER A 15 24.33 -4.42 -3.34
CA SER A 15 23.41 -3.68 -2.48
C SER A 15 22.06 -3.52 -3.19
N PRO A 16 20.92 -3.79 -2.53
CA PRO A 16 19.62 -3.58 -3.15
C PRO A 16 19.41 -2.07 -3.39
N LEU A 17 19.44 -1.67 -4.66
CA LEU A 17 19.01 -0.34 -5.09
C LEU A 17 17.53 -0.21 -4.75
N THR A 18 17.24 0.73 -3.85
CA THR A 18 15.89 1.12 -3.44
C THR A 18 15.08 1.53 -4.66
N ALA A 19 13.97 0.82 -4.92
CA ALA A 19 12.99 1.20 -5.92
C ALA A 19 12.49 2.63 -5.65
N ILE A 20 12.66 3.53 -6.62
CA ILE A 20 12.13 4.89 -6.54
C ILE A 20 10.62 4.78 -6.77
N ALA A 21 9.86 4.87 -5.69
CA ALA A 21 8.41 4.83 -5.72
C ALA A 21 7.87 6.04 -6.53
N MET A 22 7.18 5.76 -7.64
CA MET A 22 6.41 6.73 -8.45
C MET A 22 5.16 7.22 -7.69
N GLY A 23 5.41 7.95 -6.61
CA GLY A 23 4.43 8.71 -5.85
C GLY A 23 4.95 10.14 -5.65
N SER A 24 4.13 11.03 -5.08
CA SER A 24 4.56 12.39 -4.70
C SER A 24 5.70 12.43 -3.67
N GLY A 25 6.17 11.26 -3.21
CA GLY A 25 7.02 11.10 -2.03
C GLY A 25 6.19 11.12 -0.73
N ASP A 26 4.94 11.56 -0.79
CA ASP A 26 4.00 11.58 0.32
C ASP A 26 2.92 10.49 0.15
N LYS A 27 3.15 9.35 0.81
CA LYS A 27 2.25 8.19 0.76
C LYS A 27 0.80 8.51 1.15
N PHE A 28 0.55 9.54 1.98
CA PHE A 28 -0.81 9.95 2.31
C PHE A 28 -1.48 10.72 1.17
N SER A 29 -0.72 11.60 0.51
CA SER A 29 -1.20 12.34 -0.66
C SER A 29 -1.48 11.39 -1.82
N ASP A 30 -0.62 10.38 -2.00
CA ASP A 30 -0.81 9.33 -3.00
C ASP A 30 -2.00 8.43 -2.64
N ALA A 31 -2.19 8.08 -1.36
CA ALA A 31 -3.36 7.31 -0.95
C ALA A 31 -4.68 8.08 -1.17
N GLN A 32 -4.67 9.40 -0.98
CA GLN A 32 -5.85 10.25 -1.19
C GLN A 32 -6.33 10.23 -2.64
N THR A 33 -5.47 9.94 -3.62
CA THR A 33 -5.90 9.83 -5.04
C THR A 33 -6.71 8.57 -5.30
N GLY A 34 -6.51 7.51 -4.51
CA GLY A 34 -7.11 6.19 -4.72
C GLY A 34 -8.35 5.90 -3.88
N VAL A 35 -8.76 6.82 -3.01
CA VAL A 35 -9.90 6.62 -2.10
C VAL A 35 -10.90 7.79 -2.14
N THR A 36 -12.16 7.47 -1.84
CA THR A 36 -13.32 8.36 -1.87
C THR A 36 -13.62 9.01 -0.52
N TYR A 37 -12.86 8.67 0.53
CA TYR A 37 -12.93 9.32 1.84
C TYR A 37 -11.74 10.25 2.08
N THR A 38 -11.87 11.09 3.11
CA THR A 38 -10.85 12.09 3.43
C THR A 38 -9.67 11.44 4.16
N VAL A 39 -8.46 11.55 3.61
CA VAL A 39 -7.24 11.05 4.23
C VAL A 39 -6.67 12.10 5.17
N TYR A 40 -6.22 11.65 6.33
CA TYR A 40 -5.59 12.48 7.36
C TYR A 40 -4.15 12.02 7.59
N LYS A 41 -3.22 12.97 7.64
CA LYS A 41 -1.80 12.74 7.95
C LYS A 41 -1.45 13.38 9.28
N PRO A 42 -0.73 12.68 10.18
CA PRO A 42 -0.27 13.29 11.43
C PRO A 42 0.85 14.29 11.11
N SER A 43 0.73 15.50 11.66
CA SER A 43 1.83 16.48 11.65
C SER A 43 2.82 16.28 12.80
N TYR A 44 2.53 15.36 13.72
CA TYR A 44 3.40 15.02 14.84
C TYR A 44 3.33 13.51 15.16
N THR A 45 4.48 12.86 15.23
CA THR A 45 4.61 11.39 15.41
C THR A 45 5.43 11.00 16.64
N LEU A 46 5.65 11.92 17.58
CA LEU A 46 6.56 11.73 18.73
C LEU A 46 8.02 11.44 18.33
N GLY A 47 8.43 11.86 17.13
CA GLY A 47 9.75 11.54 16.57
C GLY A 47 9.88 10.09 16.08
N LEU A 48 8.79 9.32 16.03
CA LEU A 48 8.80 7.95 15.50
C LEU A 48 8.76 7.99 13.97
N THR A 49 9.68 7.26 13.34
CA THR A 49 9.75 7.09 11.88
C THR A 49 8.66 6.13 11.39
N ALA A 50 8.07 6.41 10.22
CA ALA A 50 7.14 5.50 9.57
C ALA A 50 7.87 4.20 9.19
N SER A 51 7.44 3.07 9.77
CA SER A 51 8.00 1.75 9.48
C SER A 51 7.12 0.97 8.50
N LYS A 52 5.84 1.31 8.38
CA LYS A 52 4.90 0.65 7.46
C LYS A 52 3.81 1.61 7.01
N PHE A 53 3.43 1.52 5.73
CA PHE A 53 2.28 2.22 5.15
C PHE A 53 1.67 1.29 4.11
N GLN A 54 0.37 1.02 4.20
CA GLN A 54 -0.36 0.13 3.29
C GLN A 54 -1.77 0.66 3.00
N LEU A 55 -2.20 0.47 1.76
CA LEU A 55 -3.62 0.42 1.40
C LEU A 55 -4.04 -1.05 1.38
N ILE A 56 -5.05 -1.39 2.16
CA ILE A 56 -5.48 -2.77 2.40
C ILE A 56 -6.95 -2.90 1.99
N THR A 57 -7.31 -3.97 1.27
CA THR A 57 -8.70 -4.22 0.90
C THR A 57 -9.53 -4.67 2.12
N CYS A 58 -10.71 -4.08 2.31
CA CYS A 58 -11.58 -4.32 3.46
C CYS A 58 -12.67 -5.38 3.14
N GLY A 59 -12.27 -6.59 2.76
CA GLY A 59 -13.20 -7.61 2.25
C GLY A 59 -13.72 -7.29 0.84
N MET A 60 -14.48 -8.21 0.24
CA MET A 60 -14.97 -8.05 -1.14
C MET A 60 -15.93 -6.87 -1.28
N GLY A 61 -15.72 -6.03 -2.30
CA GLY A 61 -16.60 -4.90 -2.63
C GLY A 61 -16.41 -3.65 -1.76
N SER A 62 -15.61 -3.72 -0.70
CA SER A 62 -15.29 -2.55 0.11
C SER A 62 -14.08 -1.80 -0.45
N GLU A 63 -14.13 -0.49 -0.34
CA GLU A 63 -13.00 0.38 -0.60
C GLU A 63 -11.79 0.07 0.29
N GLN A 64 -10.58 0.35 -0.21
CA GLN A 64 -9.33 0.16 0.53
C GLN A 64 -9.24 1.07 1.75
N TRP A 65 -8.65 0.56 2.82
CA TRP A 65 -8.36 1.30 4.05
C TRP A 65 -6.87 1.51 4.26
N ILE A 66 -6.53 2.61 4.92
CA ILE A 66 -5.13 2.99 5.16
C ILE A 66 -4.68 2.45 6.51
N TYR A 67 -3.58 1.72 6.51
CA TYR A 67 -2.84 1.34 7.72
C TYR A 67 -1.45 1.96 7.70
N VAL A 68 -1.10 2.70 8.76
CA VAL A 68 0.23 3.26 8.93
C VAL A 68 0.77 2.89 10.30
N LYS A 69 2.03 2.47 10.35
CA LYS A 69 2.78 2.22 11.58
C LYS A 69 3.99 3.13 11.66
N TYR A 70 4.17 3.75 12.82
CA TYR A 70 5.37 4.49 13.20
C TYR A 70 6.06 3.81 14.37
N GLY A 71 7.38 3.74 14.34
CA GLY A 71 8.17 3.07 15.37
C GLY A 71 8.35 1.57 15.11
N GLY A 72 8.86 0.88 16.13
CA GLY A 72 9.34 -0.52 16.03
C GLY A 72 8.38 -1.54 16.62
N THR A 73 8.93 -2.61 17.18
CA THR A 73 8.15 -3.69 17.80
C THR A 73 7.76 -3.39 19.24
N LYS A 74 8.61 -2.69 20.00
CA LYS A 74 8.40 -2.43 21.45
C LYS A 74 7.65 -1.15 21.75
N ARG A 75 7.75 -0.14 20.86
CA ARG A 75 7.12 1.18 21.00
C ARG A 75 6.69 1.64 19.62
N TYR A 76 5.39 1.83 19.45
CA TYR A 76 4.84 2.20 18.16
C TYR A 76 3.50 2.92 18.25
N LEU A 77 3.22 3.71 17.21
CA LEU A 77 1.93 4.29 16.91
C LEU A 77 1.37 3.62 15.66
N GLU A 78 0.08 3.36 15.66
CA GLU A 78 -0.65 2.93 14.47
C GLU A 78 -1.80 3.89 14.19
N ILE A 79 -2.02 4.15 12.90
CA ILE A 79 -3.13 4.97 12.43
C ILE A 79 -3.85 4.16 11.36
N MET A 80 -5.11 3.86 11.63
CA MET A 80 -6.02 3.19 10.71
C MET A 80 -7.07 4.19 10.24
N GLN A 81 -7.36 4.22 8.94
CA GLN A 81 -8.37 5.11 8.37
C GLN A 81 -9.26 4.36 7.39
N THR A 82 -10.56 4.48 7.57
CA THR A 82 -11.58 3.86 6.71
C THR A 82 -12.64 4.90 6.35
N MET A 83 -13.38 4.64 5.28
CA MET A 83 -14.65 5.33 5.05
C MET A 83 -15.56 5.15 6.28
N ALA A 84 -16.17 6.24 6.75
CA ALA A 84 -17.02 6.21 7.93
C ALA A 84 -18.12 5.14 7.83
N GLY A 85 -18.28 4.35 8.90
CA GLY A 85 -19.24 3.24 8.95
C GLY A 85 -18.68 1.90 8.46
N VAL A 86 -17.50 1.88 7.82
CA VAL A 86 -16.83 0.65 7.40
C VAL A 86 -15.86 0.18 8.49
N LYS A 87 -16.05 -1.06 8.96
CA LYS A 87 -15.19 -1.70 9.97
C LYS A 87 -14.24 -2.69 9.30
N CYS A 88 -12.95 -2.34 9.25
CA CYS A 88 -11.91 -3.15 8.60
C CYS A 88 -10.93 -3.81 9.56
N SER A 89 -10.91 -3.38 10.82
CA SER A 89 -10.08 -3.97 11.86
C SER A 89 -10.82 -4.01 13.19
N ASP A 90 -10.58 -5.06 13.95
CA ASP A 90 -10.97 -5.13 15.37
C ASP A 90 -9.72 -4.84 16.22
N PRO A 91 -9.70 -3.76 17.04
CA PRO A 91 -8.59 -3.47 17.94
C PRO A 91 -8.43 -4.51 19.07
N GLY A 92 -9.39 -5.42 19.24
CA GLY A 92 -9.37 -6.45 20.27
C GLY A 92 -9.93 -5.99 21.62
N LEU A 93 -9.76 -6.85 22.64
CA LEU A 93 -10.35 -6.66 23.96
C LEU A 93 -9.84 -5.38 24.64
N SER A 94 -10.77 -4.49 24.97
CA SER A 94 -10.46 -3.19 25.56
C SER A 94 -11.58 -2.68 26.46
N LYS A 95 -11.26 -1.68 27.29
CA LYS A 95 -12.20 -0.96 28.14
C LYS A 95 -12.44 0.42 27.58
N TYR A 96 -13.71 0.76 27.35
CA TYR A 96 -14.11 2.15 27.11
C TYR A 96 -13.88 2.97 28.38
N LEU A 97 -13.18 4.09 28.23
CA LEU A 97 -12.90 5.01 29.34
C LEU A 97 -13.85 6.20 29.31
N LYS A 98 -13.84 6.97 28.23
CA LYS A 98 -14.63 8.20 28.09
C LYS A 98 -14.71 8.65 26.64
N THR A 99 -15.64 9.57 26.40
CA THR A 99 -15.71 10.36 25.16
C THR A 99 -15.12 11.74 25.43
N LEU A 100 -14.33 12.26 24.49
CA LEU A 100 -13.68 13.56 24.60
C LEU A 100 -13.63 14.27 23.23
N PRO A 101 -13.49 15.60 23.20
CA PRO A 101 -13.32 16.32 21.94
C PRO A 101 -11.89 16.21 21.40
N ILE A 102 -11.75 15.93 20.11
CA ILE A 102 -10.50 16.04 19.33
C ILE A 102 -10.83 16.86 18.08
N ASN A 103 -10.20 18.02 17.91
CA ASN A 103 -10.41 18.91 16.76
C ASN A 103 -11.91 19.19 16.46
N GLY A 104 -12.72 19.31 17.51
CA GLY A 104 -14.17 19.56 17.41
C GLY A 104 -15.05 18.34 17.12
N VAL A 105 -14.49 17.12 17.04
CA VAL A 105 -15.27 15.88 16.92
C VAL A 105 -15.22 15.05 18.20
N LYS A 106 -16.27 14.26 18.46
CA LYS A 106 -16.34 13.36 19.61
C LYS A 106 -15.50 12.10 19.33
N ALA A 107 -14.48 11.88 20.14
CA ALA A 107 -13.63 10.70 20.11
C ALA A 107 -13.85 9.82 21.32
N LYS A 108 -13.96 8.51 21.08
CA LYS A 108 -14.04 7.51 22.15
C LYS A 108 -12.64 7.03 22.48
N LEU A 109 -12.30 7.02 23.77
CA LEU A 109 -11.02 6.55 24.29
C LEU A 109 -11.17 5.14 24.89
N TYR A 110 -10.22 4.29 24.53
CA TYR A 110 -10.13 2.91 25.01
C TYR A 110 -8.72 2.62 25.52
N VAL A 111 -8.63 1.66 26.44
CA VAL A 111 -7.38 1.10 26.97
C VAL A 111 -7.42 -0.42 26.88
N TYR A 112 -6.29 -1.06 26.54
CA TYR A 112 -6.21 -2.52 26.38
C TYR A 112 -6.21 -3.24 27.72
N CYS A 113 -7.41 -3.38 28.28
CA CYS A 113 -7.67 -4.07 29.53
C CYS A 113 -8.58 -5.27 29.30
N ASP A 114 -8.09 -6.42 29.75
CA ASP A 114 -8.74 -7.71 29.60
C ASP A 114 -9.97 -7.82 30.52
N PRO A 115 -11.20 -7.96 29.98
CA PRO A 115 -12.42 -8.09 30.76
C PRO A 115 -12.47 -9.39 31.57
N SER A 116 -11.68 -10.42 31.23
CA SER A 116 -11.60 -11.67 32.01
C SER A 116 -10.90 -11.50 33.37
N LYS A 117 -10.34 -10.32 33.65
CA LYS A 117 -9.68 -9.98 34.92
C LYS A 117 -10.43 -8.85 35.65
N PRO A 118 -11.57 -9.12 36.33
CA PRO A 118 -12.50 -8.08 36.78
C PRO A 118 -11.90 -7.01 37.70
N ALA A 119 -11.03 -7.39 38.63
CA ALA A 119 -10.38 -6.46 39.55
C ALA A 119 -9.40 -5.49 38.85
N SER A 120 -8.71 -5.98 37.82
CA SER A 120 -7.84 -5.16 36.96
C SER A 120 -8.67 -4.29 36.03
N TYR A 121 -9.66 -4.89 35.36
CA TYR A 121 -10.56 -4.20 34.45
C TYR A 121 -11.29 -3.04 35.12
N LYS A 122 -11.83 -3.24 36.33
CA LYS A 122 -12.55 -2.18 37.07
C LYS A 122 -11.67 -0.96 37.34
N ARG A 123 -10.41 -1.17 37.72
CA ARG A 123 -9.46 -0.09 38.07
C ARG A 123 -8.76 0.54 36.87
N CYS A 124 -8.75 -0.15 35.73
CA CYS A 124 -8.04 0.31 34.54
C CYS A 124 -8.51 1.69 34.06
N GLY A 125 -7.56 2.62 33.89
CA GLY A 125 -7.80 4.03 33.60
C GLY A 125 -6.89 4.61 32.50
N THR A 126 -6.86 5.93 32.40
CA THR A 126 -6.05 6.64 31.38
C THR A 126 -4.55 6.56 31.64
N GLU A 127 -4.17 6.47 32.91
CA GLU A 127 -2.84 6.28 33.44
C GLU A 127 -2.22 4.95 32.98
N ASP A 128 -3.05 3.94 32.73
CA ASP A 128 -2.60 2.63 32.27
C ASP A 128 -2.24 2.58 30.78
N ILE A 129 -2.64 3.58 29.99
CA ILE A 129 -2.38 3.60 28.54
C ILE A 129 -0.88 3.51 28.24
N GLY A 130 -0.02 4.13 29.05
CA GLY A 130 1.43 4.02 28.86
C GLY A 130 1.94 2.58 28.99
N ARG A 131 1.34 1.81 29.91
CA ARG A 131 1.78 0.45 30.23
C ARG A 131 1.11 -0.61 29.35
N LEU A 132 -0.18 -0.47 29.11
CA LEU A 132 -1.01 -1.47 28.42
C LEU A 132 -1.27 -1.13 26.96
N GLY A 133 -1.07 0.13 26.58
CA GLY A 133 -1.52 0.68 25.31
C GLY A 133 -3.00 1.05 25.34
N GLY A 134 -3.41 1.76 24.30
CA GLY A 134 -4.78 2.20 24.14
C GLY A 134 -4.98 2.86 22.78
N TYR A 135 -6.22 3.24 22.50
CA TYR A 135 -6.57 3.84 21.23
C TYR A 135 -7.70 4.84 21.36
N LEU A 136 -7.74 5.75 20.39
CA LEU A 136 -8.82 6.68 20.14
C LEU A 136 -9.50 6.27 18.85
N ILE A 137 -10.83 6.28 18.82
CA ILE A 137 -11.61 6.11 17.59
C ILE A 137 -12.60 7.25 17.43
N PHE A 138 -12.64 7.85 16.25
CA PHE A 138 -13.49 9.00 15.95
C PHE A 138 -13.76 9.14 14.47
N THR A 139 -14.85 9.82 14.13
CA THR A 139 -15.22 10.10 12.74
C THR A 139 -14.98 11.57 12.43
N ASN A 140 -13.99 11.86 11.60
CA ASN A 140 -13.67 13.20 11.15
C ASN A 140 -14.60 13.69 10.02
N LYS A 141 -14.53 14.99 9.74
CA LYS A 141 -15.32 15.65 8.70
C LYS A 141 -14.86 15.23 7.30
N ALA A 142 -15.77 15.33 6.35
CA ALA A 142 -15.48 15.24 4.93
C ALA A 142 -14.76 16.52 4.46
N ALA A 143 -13.75 16.36 3.62
CA ALA A 143 -13.28 17.43 2.73
C ALA A 143 -14.18 17.51 1.48
N LYS A 144 -14.03 18.56 0.68
CA LYS A 144 -14.87 18.81 -0.50
C LYS A 144 -14.89 17.59 -1.43
N ASN A 145 -16.08 17.11 -1.77
CA ASN A 145 -16.35 15.96 -2.64
C ASN A 145 -15.80 14.61 -2.13
N LEU A 146 -15.43 14.50 -0.86
CA LEU A 146 -14.99 13.26 -0.22
C LEU A 146 -15.94 12.85 0.89
N LYS A 147 -15.94 11.58 1.24
CA LYS A 147 -16.71 11.03 2.36
C LYS A 147 -16.00 11.28 3.69
N ARG A 148 -16.76 11.16 4.78
CA ARG A 148 -16.26 11.19 6.16
C ARG A 148 -15.37 9.97 6.42
N THR A 149 -14.47 10.12 7.37
CA THR A 149 -13.44 9.11 7.67
C THR A 149 -13.51 8.70 9.13
N GLU A 150 -13.58 7.40 9.39
CA GLU A 150 -13.34 6.85 10.71
C GLU A 150 -11.83 6.63 10.88
N ILE A 151 -11.29 7.12 11.98
CA ILE A 151 -9.87 7.09 12.28
C ILE A 151 -9.69 6.41 13.63
N GLN A 152 -8.81 5.41 13.66
CA GLN A 152 -8.26 4.86 14.89
C GLN A 152 -6.81 5.30 15.03
N VAL A 153 -6.47 5.91 16.16
CA VAL A 153 -5.07 6.19 16.54
C VAL A 153 -4.76 5.31 17.74
N GLN A 154 -3.81 4.40 17.58
CA GLN A 154 -3.42 3.41 18.57
C GLN A 154 -1.97 3.63 19.01
N ALA A 155 -1.71 3.40 20.28
CA ALA A 155 -0.40 3.60 20.90
C ALA A 155 -0.04 2.44 21.83
N ILE A 156 1.19 1.92 21.70
CA ILE A 156 1.74 0.84 22.51
C ILE A 156 3.18 1.19 22.94
N GLY A 157 3.61 0.73 24.13
CA GLY A 157 5.02 0.74 24.51
C GLY A 157 5.51 2.01 25.20
N GLY A 158 4.82 2.44 26.25
CA GLY A 158 5.21 3.62 27.03
C GLY A 158 4.75 4.94 26.41
N ILE A 159 3.84 4.93 25.44
CA ILE A 159 3.24 6.14 24.88
C ILE A 159 2.07 6.53 25.78
N THR A 160 2.13 7.70 26.40
CA THR A 160 1.15 8.12 27.40
C THR A 160 -0.17 8.57 26.75
N TYR A 161 -1.23 8.65 27.56
CA TYR A 161 -2.50 9.26 27.15
C TYR A 161 -2.32 10.64 26.51
N ALA A 162 -1.51 11.51 27.11
CA ALA A 162 -1.24 12.85 26.59
C ALA A 162 -0.54 12.82 25.22
N GLN A 163 0.42 11.92 25.04
CA GLN A 163 1.11 11.73 23.76
C GLN A 163 0.17 11.18 22.68
N LEU A 164 -0.66 10.19 23.02
CA LEU A 164 -1.70 9.66 22.13
C LEU A 164 -2.68 10.77 21.68
N LEU A 165 -3.13 11.60 22.62
CA LEU A 165 -3.97 12.76 22.29
C LEU A 165 -3.27 13.76 21.37
N THR A 166 -1.98 14.02 21.61
CA THR A 166 -1.20 14.97 20.82
C THR A 166 -1.10 14.50 19.37
N VAL A 167 -0.84 13.21 19.14
CA VAL A 167 -0.81 12.61 17.80
C VAL A 167 -2.19 12.73 17.13
N ALA A 168 -3.26 12.34 17.82
CA ALA A 168 -4.62 12.40 17.27
C ALA A 168 -5.05 13.83 16.92
N LYS A 169 -4.71 14.82 17.75
CA LYS A 169 -4.96 16.24 17.46
C LYS A 169 -4.11 16.78 16.31
N SER A 170 -2.95 16.19 16.04
CA SER A 170 -2.04 16.63 14.98
C SER A 170 -2.49 16.23 13.56
N LEU A 171 -3.53 15.42 13.43
CA LEU A 171 -4.05 14.96 12.16
C LEU A 171 -4.60 16.11 11.32
N LYS A 172 -4.10 16.23 10.09
CA LYS A 172 -4.54 17.22 9.11
C LYS A 172 -5.00 16.52 7.84
N THR A 173 -6.01 17.07 7.19
CA THR A 173 -6.42 16.62 5.85
C THR A 173 -5.26 16.76 4.89
N VAL A 174 -5.09 15.79 3.99
CA VAL A 174 -4.15 15.92 2.87
C VAL A 174 -4.91 16.22 1.59
N THR A 175 -4.25 16.93 0.68
CA THR A 175 -4.69 17.03 -0.71
C THR A 175 -4.21 15.81 -1.48
N ALA A 176 -5.03 15.31 -2.38
CA ALA A 176 -4.61 14.36 -3.40
C ALA A 176 -3.35 14.87 -4.10
N SER A 177 -2.39 14.00 -4.37
CA SER A 177 -1.26 14.40 -5.18
C SER A 177 -1.81 14.77 -6.56
N GLY A 178 -1.62 16.03 -6.97
CA GLY A 178 -2.00 16.49 -8.32
C GLY A 178 -1.29 15.68 -9.41
N LYS A 179 -0.22 14.96 -9.03
CA LYS A 179 0.28 13.79 -9.73
C LYS A 179 -0.52 12.57 -9.28
N MET A 180 -1.64 12.31 -9.94
CA MET A 180 -2.21 10.97 -9.86
C MET A 180 -1.08 9.99 -10.21
N PRO A 181 -0.79 8.95 -9.40
CA PRO A 181 -0.52 7.67 -10.02
C PRO A 181 -1.83 7.36 -10.72
N GLN A 182 -1.98 7.85 -11.95
CA GLN A 182 -2.99 7.34 -12.84
C GLN A 182 -2.67 5.85 -12.82
N ALA A 183 -3.59 5.03 -12.32
CA ALA A 183 -3.72 3.69 -12.84
C ALA A 183 -3.99 3.95 -14.32
N LEU A 184 -2.89 4.12 -15.08
CA LEU A 184 -2.96 4.19 -16.51
C LEU A 184 -3.68 2.89 -16.84
N PRO A 185 -4.82 2.95 -17.55
CA PRO A 185 -5.40 1.73 -18.06
C PRO A 185 -4.24 0.93 -18.68
N PRO A 186 -4.14 -0.39 -18.42
CA PRO A 186 -3.10 -1.18 -19.04
C PRO A 186 -3.07 -0.82 -20.52
N VAL A 187 -1.87 -0.61 -21.07
CA VAL A 187 -1.76 -0.24 -22.46
C VAL A 187 -2.21 -1.47 -23.25
N MET A 188 -3.44 -1.42 -23.75
CA MET A 188 -4.05 -2.52 -24.48
C MET A 188 -3.70 -2.36 -25.94
N ILE A 189 -3.04 -3.35 -26.53
CA ILE A 189 -2.62 -3.32 -27.92
C ILE A 189 -3.06 -4.58 -28.64
N ASP A 190 -3.31 -4.46 -29.93
CA ASP A 190 -3.39 -5.59 -30.85
C ASP A 190 -1.98 -5.84 -31.41
N PRO A 191 -1.36 -7.01 -31.17
CA PRO A 191 0.00 -7.29 -31.63
C PRO A 191 0.13 -7.31 -33.16
N ALA A 192 -0.95 -7.55 -33.92
CA ALA A 192 -0.92 -7.52 -35.37
C ALA A 192 -0.92 -6.09 -35.94
N MET A 193 -1.33 -5.09 -35.15
CA MET A 193 -1.48 -3.70 -35.57
C MET A 193 -0.46 -2.74 -34.93
N THR A 194 0.44 -3.26 -34.09
CA THR A 194 1.32 -2.43 -33.25
C THR A 194 2.77 -2.84 -33.43
N SER A 195 3.60 -1.94 -33.96
CA SER A 195 5.06 -2.15 -34.08
C SER A 195 5.87 -1.56 -32.92
N GLU A 196 5.31 -0.57 -32.22
CA GLU A 196 5.97 0.12 -31.11
C GLU A 196 4.98 0.41 -29.99
N VAL A 197 5.42 0.29 -28.74
CA VAL A 197 4.62 0.60 -27.57
C VAL A 197 5.48 1.17 -26.45
N SER A 198 4.97 2.19 -25.77
CA SER A 198 5.61 2.74 -24.57
C SER A 198 4.76 2.49 -23.34
N VAL A 199 5.42 2.07 -22.25
CA VAL A 199 4.80 1.79 -20.96
C VAL A 199 5.66 2.37 -19.85
N ARG A 200 5.06 2.69 -18.70
CA ARG A 200 5.82 3.11 -17.51
C ARG A 200 6.34 1.91 -16.73
N LEU A 201 7.45 2.09 -16.04
CA LEU A 201 8.00 1.13 -15.10
C LEU A 201 6.92 0.64 -14.12
N GLY A 202 6.79 -0.68 -13.97
CA GLY A 202 5.81 -1.32 -13.07
C GLY A 202 4.42 -1.55 -13.67
N ASN A 203 4.10 -0.91 -14.80
CA ASN A 203 2.84 -1.15 -15.53
C ASN A 203 2.97 -2.32 -16.52
N SER A 204 1.83 -2.75 -17.06
CA SER A 204 1.76 -3.82 -18.06
C SER A 204 1.19 -3.32 -19.40
N VAL A 205 1.72 -3.89 -20.48
CA VAL A 205 1.08 -3.93 -21.79
C VAL A 205 0.24 -5.19 -21.83
N VAL A 206 -1.05 -5.08 -22.16
CA VAL A 206 -1.97 -6.21 -22.26
C VAL A 206 -2.31 -6.43 -23.73
N PHE A 207 -2.16 -7.64 -24.24
CA PHE A 207 -2.50 -7.92 -25.63
C PHE A 207 -3.99 -8.24 -25.75
N THR A 208 -4.69 -7.51 -26.59
CA THR A 208 -6.10 -7.79 -26.90
C THR A 208 -6.15 -8.79 -28.04
N VAL A 209 -6.39 -10.05 -27.71
CA VAL A 209 -6.27 -11.17 -28.65
C VAL A 209 -7.39 -12.18 -28.45
N THR A 210 -7.67 -12.97 -29.48
CA THR A 210 -8.50 -14.18 -29.38
C THR A 210 -7.65 -15.35 -28.90
N ASP A 211 -8.26 -16.35 -28.25
CA ASP A 211 -7.58 -17.55 -27.71
C ASP A 211 -6.34 -17.21 -26.84
N PRO A 212 -6.53 -16.48 -25.72
CA PRO A 212 -5.43 -15.85 -24.97
C PRO A 212 -4.40 -16.82 -24.36
N ASP A 213 -4.71 -18.11 -24.32
CA ASP A 213 -3.84 -19.21 -23.89
C ASP A 213 -2.88 -19.71 -24.98
N LYS A 214 -3.10 -19.35 -26.25
CA LYS A 214 -2.28 -19.79 -27.40
C LYS A 214 -1.18 -18.80 -27.78
N TRP A 215 -1.08 -17.68 -27.08
CA TRP A 215 -0.10 -16.64 -27.36
C TRP A 215 1.12 -16.77 -26.45
N SER A 216 2.30 -16.51 -27.01
CA SER A 216 3.55 -16.49 -26.26
C SER A 216 4.39 -15.26 -26.62
N VAL A 217 5.26 -14.83 -25.71
CA VAL A 217 6.19 -13.73 -25.97
C VAL A 217 7.60 -14.14 -25.58
N THR A 218 8.54 -14.00 -26.51
CA THR A 218 9.96 -14.05 -26.23
C THR A 218 10.49 -12.63 -26.13
N LEU A 219 11.20 -12.32 -25.05
CA LEU A 219 11.84 -11.02 -24.86
C LEU A 219 13.32 -11.12 -25.21
N VAL A 220 13.83 -10.14 -25.96
CA VAL A 220 15.27 -10.02 -26.23
C VAL A 220 16.02 -9.69 -24.94
N ASP A 221 15.48 -8.79 -24.11
CA ASP A 221 16.03 -8.45 -22.79
C ASP A 221 14.99 -8.71 -21.68
N MET A 222 15.20 -9.80 -20.93
CA MET A 222 14.35 -10.22 -19.81
C MET A 222 14.55 -9.36 -18.54
N ASP A 223 15.59 -8.53 -18.48
CA ASP A 223 15.77 -7.59 -17.35
C ASP A 223 14.82 -6.38 -17.48
N ILE A 224 14.36 -6.08 -18.70
CA ILE A 224 13.52 -4.92 -19.00
C ILE A 224 12.04 -5.23 -18.74
N ALA A 225 11.58 -6.43 -19.07
CA ALA A 225 10.19 -6.83 -18.85
C ALA A 225 10.02 -8.34 -18.72
N VAL A 226 8.84 -8.77 -18.29
CA VAL A 226 8.49 -10.20 -18.14
C VAL A 226 7.13 -10.50 -18.77
N PHE A 227 7.05 -11.63 -19.46
CA PHE A 227 5.80 -12.13 -20.03
C PHE A 227 4.92 -12.81 -18.96
N ILE A 228 3.63 -12.56 -19.04
CA ILE A 228 2.58 -13.16 -18.22
C ILE A 228 1.61 -13.84 -19.19
N PRO A 229 1.52 -15.18 -19.20
CA PRO A 229 0.61 -15.88 -20.09
C PRO A 229 -0.84 -15.57 -19.75
N GLY A 230 -1.67 -15.49 -20.79
CA GLY A 230 -3.11 -15.39 -20.67
C GLY A 230 -3.76 -16.76 -20.52
N GLY A 231 -5.09 -16.77 -20.49
CA GLY A 231 -5.88 -17.99 -20.44
C GLY A 231 -6.85 -18.03 -19.28
N ASP A 232 -7.49 -19.18 -19.12
CA ASP A 232 -8.54 -19.43 -18.14
C ASP A 232 -7.99 -19.47 -16.71
N GLN A 233 -8.61 -18.69 -15.83
CA GLN A 233 -8.35 -18.64 -14.38
C GLN A 233 -9.47 -19.33 -13.58
N GLY A 234 -10.31 -20.12 -14.24
CA GLY A 234 -11.42 -20.89 -13.69
C GLY A 234 -12.73 -20.13 -13.65
N THR A 235 -12.73 -18.87 -13.17
CA THR A 235 -13.95 -18.03 -13.13
C THR A 235 -13.93 -16.87 -14.12
N TYR A 236 -12.80 -16.62 -14.77
CA TYR A 236 -12.60 -15.59 -15.78
C TYR A 236 -11.40 -15.94 -16.65
N THR A 237 -11.37 -15.38 -17.86
CA THR A 237 -10.22 -15.50 -18.77
C THR A 237 -9.40 -14.21 -18.71
N THR A 238 -8.08 -14.37 -18.70
CA THR A 238 -7.13 -13.24 -18.75
C THR A 238 -6.48 -13.14 -20.12
N ASN A 239 -6.23 -11.92 -20.56
CA ASN A 239 -5.39 -11.66 -21.72
C ASN A 239 -3.91 -11.80 -21.35
N PRO A 240 -3.07 -12.26 -22.28
CA PRO A 240 -1.63 -12.27 -22.09
C PRO A 240 -1.08 -10.85 -21.95
N ALA A 241 0.00 -10.69 -21.21
CA ALA A 241 0.56 -9.39 -20.91
C ALA A 241 2.08 -9.40 -20.79
N VAL A 242 2.71 -8.23 -20.91
CA VAL A 242 4.11 -8.00 -20.57
C VAL A 242 4.19 -6.94 -19.50
N LYS A 243 4.83 -7.25 -18.37
CA LYS A 243 5.02 -6.34 -17.24
C LYS A 243 6.40 -5.71 -17.28
N ALA A 244 6.46 -4.39 -17.22
CA ALA A 244 7.72 -3.64 -17.24
C ALA A 244 8.44 -3.70 -15.88
N LEU A 245 9.72 -4.11 -15.92
CA LEU A 245 10.56 -4.32 -14.74
C LEU A 245 11.68 -3.29 -14.59
N LYS A 246 12.16 -2.71 -15.71
CA LYS A 246 13.27 -1.75 -15.72
C LYS A 246 13.13 -0.77 -16.89
N VAL A 247 13.52 0.49 -16.65
CA VAL A 247 13.58 1.53 -17.70
C VAL A 247 14.60 1.12 -18.77
N GLY A 248 14.21 1.24 -20.03
CA GLY A 248 15.00 0.80 -21.18
C GLY A 248 14.12 0.43 -22.37
N THR A 249 14.75 -0.07 -23.43
CA THR A 249 14.05 -0.52 -24.64
C THR A 249 14.40 -1.98 -24.91
N THR A 250 13.40 -2.81 -25.19
CA THR A 250 13.57 -4.21 -25.60
C THR A 250 12.65 -4.52 -26.77
N THR A 251 12.98 -5.55 -27.54
CA THR A 251 12.10 -6.11 -28.56
C THR A 251 11.32 -7.29 -27.99
N LEU A 252 10.03 -7.35 -28.33
CA LEU A 252 9.13 -8.47 -28.05
C LEU A 252 8.90 -9.24 -29.35
N HIS A 253 9.11 -10.55 -29.32
CA HIS A 253 8.64 -11.46 -30.36
C HIS A 253 7.37 -12.12 -29.86
N VAL A 254 6.23 -11.62 -30.32
CA VAL A 254 4.90 -12.10 -29.94
C VAL A 254 4.46 -13.14 -30.97
N THR A 255 4.15 -14.34 -30.52
CA THR A 255 3.88 -15.49 -31.39
C THR A 255 2.48 -16.04 -31.18
N HIS A 256 1.79 -16.34 -32.28
CA HIS A 256 0.53 -17.07 -32.31
C HIS A 256 0.54 -18.09 -33.46
N GLY A 257 0.64 -19.38 -33.14
CA GLY A 257 0.83 -20.41 -34.17
C GLY A 257 2.15 -20.21 -34.92
N SER A 258 2.07 -20.06 -36.25
CA SER A 258 3.21 -19.77 -37.13
C SER A 258 3.55 -18.29 -37.25
N ASP A 259 2.65 -17.41 -36.81
CA ASP A 259 2.78 -15.97 -36.99
C ASP A 259 3.66 -15.38 -35.88
N VAL A 260 4.60 -14.52 -36.27
CA VAL A 260 5.51 -13.82 -35.36
C VAL A 260 5.40 -12.32 -35.62
N PHE A 261 5.05 -11.57 -34.58
CA PHE A 261 4.95 -10.12 -34.57
C PHE A 261 6.10 -9.53 -33.76
N GLU A 262 6.79 -8.55 -34.33
CA GLU A 262 7.87 -7.85 -33.64
C GLU A 262 7.37 -6.50 -33.13
N ILE A 263 7.51 -6.27 -31.82
CA ILE A 263 7.07 -5.04 -31.16
C ILE A 263 8.23 -4.46 -30.36
N GLN A 264 8.59 -3.21 -30.62
CA GLN A 264 9.54 -2.49 -29.80
C GLN A 264 8.85 -1.94 -28.55
N LEU A 265 9.28 -2.41 -27.38
CA LEU A 265 8.81 -1.95 -26.08
C LEU A 265 9.78 -0.91 -25.52
N THR A 266 9.29 0.30 -25.25
CA THR A 266 10.04 1.32 -24.52
C THR A 266 9.46 1.54 -23.12
N VAL A 267 10.22 1.15 -22.11
CA VAL A 267 9.88 1.38 -20.70
C VAL A 267 10.41 2.73 -20.27
N THR A 268 9.50 3.61 -19.87
CA THR A 268 9.78 4.95 -19.35
C THR A 268 9.65 5.00 -17.83
N SER A 269 10.24 6.03 -17.21
CA SER A 269 10.17 6.26 -15.77
C SER A 269 8.76 6.66 -15.32
#